data_AF-G1PZG6-F1
#
_entry.id   AF-G1PZG6-F1
#
_cell.length_a   1.000
_cell.length_b   1.000
_cell.length_c   1.000
_cell.angle_alpha   90.00
_cell.angle_beta   90.00
_cell.angle_gamma   90.00
#
_symmetry.space_group_name_H-M   'P 1'
#
loop_
_entity.id
_entity.type
_entity.pdbx_description
1 polymer ?
#
loop_
_entity_poly.entity_id
_entity_poly.type
_entity_poly.pdbx_seq_one_letter_code
_entity_poly.pdbx_strand_id
1 'polypeptide(L)'
;CLTFLAVSLQFREEPNPGDLIEISRIDSSHWALYVGNGYVVHLAPPGENSEAGAPTSLGVVKRQLLVEVLENCSYKVNNHLDHLYKPRPIHEMISSGKEMVGKKMEYSVLSRNCEHFVTDLRYGKACSRKVMSSVGAPSL
;
A
#
# COMPACT_ATOMS: atom_id res chain seq x y z
N CYS A 1 -8.93 -36.75 -6.60
CA CYS A 1 -7.48 -36.51 -6.74
C CYS A 1 -7.24 -34.98 -6.78
N LEU A 2 -7.72 -34.20 -5.82
CA LEU A 2 -7.12 -33.84 -4.52
C LEU A 2 -5.64 -33.43 -4.49
N THR A 3 -4.92 -33.40 -5.63
CA THR A 3 -3.48 -33.06 -5.62
C THR A 3 -3.09 -31.89 -6.52
N PHE A 4 -4.01 -31.30 -7.31
CA PHE A 4 -3.66 -30.21 -8.24
C PHE A 4 -4.06 -28.79 -7.81
N LEU A 5 -4.95 -28.61 -6.82
CA LEU A 5 -5.32 -27.28 -6.31
C LEU A 5 -4.46 -26.78 -5.13
N ALA A 6 -3.55 -27.63 -4.63
CA ALA A 6 -2.75 -27.34 -3.42
C ALA A 6 -1.27 -27.04 -3.70
N VAL A 7 -0.83 -26.96 -4.96
CA VAL A 7 0.60 -26.94 -5.32
C VAL A 7 1.19 -25.53 -5.57
N SER A 8 0.47 -24.43 -5.28
CA SER A 8 1.04 -23.08 -5.43
C SER A 8 0.77 -22.08 -4.30
N LEU A 9 0.24 -22.53 -3.16
CA LEU A 9 0.51 -21.85 -1.89
C LEU A 9 1.89 -22.30 -1.40
N GLN A 10 2.95 -21.88 -2.11
CA GLN A 10 4.28 -21.86 -1.51
C GLN A 10 4.14 -21.20 -0.13
N PHE A 11 4.64 -21.87 0.91
CA PHE A 11 4.78 -21.36 2.27
C PHE A 11 5.41 -19.97 2.24
N ARG A 12 4.57 -18.94 2.08
CA ARG A 12 4.94 -17.56 2.30
C ARG A 12 4.42 -17.26 3.69
N GLU A 13 5.36 -16.94 4.57
CA GLU A 13 5.05 -16.40 5.88
C GLU A 13 4.03 -15.26 5.69
N GLU A 14 2.96 -15.32 6.47
CA GLU A 14 1.91 -14.31 6.41
C GLU A 14 2.54 -12.95 6.73
N PRO A 15 2.29 -11.89 5.94
CA PRO A 15 2.82 -10.57 6.24
C PRO A 15 2.39 -10.09 7.63
N ASN A 16 3.18 -9.22 8.25
CA ASN A 16 2.81 -8.61 9.52
C ASN A 16 1.92 -7.38 9.28
N PRO A 17 0.92 -7.12 10.13
CA PRO A 17 0.12 -5.90 10.05
C PRO A 17 1.01 -4.64 10.01
N GLY A 18 0.79 -3.79 9.02
CA GLY A 18 1.60 -2.61 8.71
C GLY A 18 2.59 -2.80 7.56
N ASP A 19 2.89 -4.04 7.14
CA ASP A 19 3.81 -4.31 6.03
C ASP A 19 3.31 -3.74 4.70
N LEU A 20 4.25 -3.18 3.93
CA LEU A 20 4.01 -2.82 2.54
C LEU A 20 4.13 -4.06 1.66
N ILE A 21 3.10 -4.31 0.87
CA ILE A 21 3.02 -5.42 -0.06
C ILE A 21 3.23 -4.86 -1.46
N GLU A 22 4.31 -5.30 -2.11
CA GLU A 22 4.57 -5.02 -3.52
C GLU A 22 4.10 -6.21 -4.36
N ILE A 23 3.15 -5.99 -5.25
CA ILE A 23 2.58 -6.97 -6.17
C ILE A 23 3.16 -6.71 -7.55
N SER A 24 3.89 -7.69 -8.09
CA SER A 24 4.54 -7.57 -9.40
C SER A 24 3.52 -7.80 -10.52
N ARG A 25 3.18 -6.75 -11.27
CA ARG A 25 2.44 -6.84 -12.54
C ARG A 25 3.44 -6.90 -13.71
N ILE A 26 2.94 -7.18 -14.91
CA ILE A 26 3.78 -7.40 -16.11
C ILE A 26 4.63 -6.16 -16.45
N ASP A 27 4.07 -4.96 -16.25
CA ASP A 27 4.66 -3.68 -16.65
C ASP A 27 4.70 -2.64 -15.52
N SER A 28 4.29 -3.01 -14.31
CA SER A 28 4.18 -2.11 -13.16
C SER A 28 4.21 -2.85 -11.82
N SER A 29 4.46 -2.12 -10.73
CA SER A 29 4.26 -2.64 -9.37
C SER A 29 3.00 -2.02 -8.77
N HIS A 30 2.14 -2.86 -8.20
CA HIS A 30 1.00 -2.41 -7.41
C HIS A 30 1.32 -2.50 -5.93
N TRP A 31 0.89 -1.50 -5.16
CA TRP A 31 1.26 -1.37 -3.76
C TRP A 31 0.05 -1.40 -2.84
N ALA A 32 0.17 -2.12 -1.74
CA ALA A 32 -0.86 -2.25 -0.73
C ALA A 32 -0.27 -2.23 0.69
N LEU A 33 -1.07 -1.81 1.67
CA LEU A 33 -0.75 -1.92 3.09
C LEU A 33 -1.45 -3.15 3.67
N TYR A 34 -0.70 -4.06 4.29
CA TYR A 34 -1.28 -5.20 4.99
C TYR A 34 -1.92 -4.76 6.31
N VAL A 35 -3.18 -5.15 6.53
CA VAL A 35 -3.96 -4.75 7.72
C VAL A 35 -4.34 -5.93 8.62
N GLY A 36 -3.81 -7.13 8.35
CA GLY A 36 -4.05 -8.36 9.10
C GLY A 36 -5.15 -9.25 8.53
N ASN A 37 -5.14 -10.52 8.94
CA ASN A 37 -6.16 -11.53 8.63
C ASN A 37 -6.39 -11.72 7.12
N GLY A 38 -5.32 -11.69 6.33
CA GLY A 38 -5.37 -11.77 4.88
C GLY A 38 -5.86 -10.51 4.16
N TYR A 39 -6.14 -9.41 4.85
CA TYR A 39 -6.66 -8.17 4.22
C TYR A 39 -5.57 -7.15 3.94
N VAL A 40 -5.76 -6.40 2.85
CA VAL A 40 -4.96 -5.23 2.48
C VAL A 40 -5.83 -4.01 2.24
N VAL A 41 -5.24 -2.82 2.42
CA VAL A 41 -5.78 -1.54 1.94
C VAL A 41 -4.91 -1.07 0.79
N HIS A 42 -5.52 -0.73 -0.35
CA HIS A 42 -4.80 -0.28 -1.55
C HIS A 42 -5.61 0.75 -2.33
N LEU A 43 -4.93 1.58 -3.11
CA LEU A 43 -5.57 2.48 -4.06
C LEU A 43 -5.79 1.72 -5.37
N ALA A 44 -7.00 1.22 -5.59
CA ALA A 44 -7.34 0.48 -6.79
C ALA A 44 -7.38 1.41 -8.02
N PRO A 45 -6.87 0.97 -9.19
CA PRO A 45 -7.00 1.73 -10.43
C PRO A 45 -8.49 1.99 -10.76
N PRO A 46 -8.78 3.04 -11.54
CA PRO A 46 -10.12 3.26 -12.08
C PRO A 46 -10.57 2.00 -12.84
N GLY A 47 -11.80 1.55 -12.60
CA GLY A 47 -12.38 0.45 -13.37
C GLY A 47 -12.67 0.88 -14.82
N GLU A 48 -12.78 -0.10 -15.70
CA GLU A 48 -13.16 0.06 -17.13
C GLU A 48 -14.52 0.77 -17.32
N ASN A 49 -15.30 0.93 -16.25
CA ASN A 49 -16.59 1.61 -16.21
C ASN A 49 -16.48 3.14 -16.27
N SER A 50 -15.26 3.68 -16.39
CA SER A 50 -15.08 5.10 -16.66
C SER A 50 -15.57 5.37 -18.07
N GLU A 51 -16.68 6.09 -18.21
CA GLU A 51 -17.23 6.51 -19.52
C GLU A 51 -16.10 7.03 -20.40
N ALA A 52 -15.99 6.47 -21.61
CA ALA A 52 -15.03 6.91 -22.61
C ALA A 52 -15.20 8.42 -22.85
N GLY A 53 -14.23 9.22 -22.39
CA GLY A 53 -14.24 10.68 -22.53
C GLY A 53 -14.23 11.49 -21.23
N ALA A 54 -14.31 10.87 -20.04
CA ALA A 54 -14.16 11.59 -18.77
C ALA A 54 -12.67 11.86 -18.45
N PRO A 55 -12.25 13.11 -18.16
CA PRO A 55 -10.85 13.48 -17.95
C PRO A 55 -10.29 13.10 -16.57
N THR A 56 -11.03 12.37 -15.73
CA THR A 56 -10.60 12.04 -14.37
C THR A 56 -10.52 10.53 -14.18
N SER A 57 -9.34 9.99 -14.42
CA SER A 57 -8.94 8.66 -13.96
C SER A 57 -8.90 8.69 -12.42
N LEU A 58 -10.03 8.44 -11.75
CA LEU A 58 -10.10 8.41 -10.29
C LEU A 58 -9.98 6.98 -9.79
N GLY A 59 -8.94 6.73 -8.99
CA GLY A 59 -8.78 5.49 -8.25
C GLY A 59 -9.63 5.50 -6.98
N VAL A 60 -9.98 4.32 -6.48
CA VAL A 60 -10.75 4.17 -5.24
C VAL A 60 -9.94 3.37 -4.24
N VAL A 61 -9.82 3.89 -3.02
CA VAL A 61 -9.19 3.13 -1.94
C VAL A 61 -10.11 1.98 -1.53
N LYS A 62 -9.62 0.74 -1.59
CA LYS A 62 -10.37 -0.46 -1.25
C LYS A 62 -9.68 -1.23 -0.13
N ARG A 63 -10.50 -1.91 0.68
CA ARG A 63 -10.06 -2.99 1.58
C ARG A 63 -10.50 -4.32 0.98
N GLN A 64 -9.56 -5.21 0.66
CA GLN A 64 -9.82 -6.48 -0.01
C GLN A 64 -8.92 -7.58 0.53
N LEU A 65 -9.27 -8.84 0.25
CA LEU A 65 -8.38 -9.96 0.55
C LEU A 65 -7.15 -9.87 -0.35
N LEU A 66 -5.96 -10.09 0.22
CA LEU A 66 -4.70 -10.10 -0.53
C LEU A 66 -4.78 -11.06 -1.71
N VAL A 67 -5.34 -12.26 -1.50
CA VAL A 67 -5.53 -13.27 -2.55
C VAL A 67 -6.38 -12.79 -3.73
N GLU A 68 -7.39 -11.95 -3.49
CA GLU A 68 -8.22 -11.36 -4.54
C GLU A 68 -7.45 -10.27 -5.31
N VAL A 69 -6.60 -9.50 -4.61
CA VAL A 69 -5.79 -8.44 -5.24
C VAL A 69 -4.64 -9.05 -6.05
N LEU A 70 -4.07 -10.17 -5.64
CA LEU A 70 -3.01 -10.84 -6.37
C LEU A 70 -3.47 -11.30 -7.76
N GLU A 71 -4.68 -11.86 -7.85
CA GLU A 71 -5.17 -12.58 -9.03
C GLU A 71 -4.15 -13.68 -9.43
N ASN A 72 -3.34 -13.45 -10.47
CA ASN A 72 -2.30 -14.36 -10.94
C ASN A 72 -0.86 -13.85 -10.71
N CYS A 73 -0.69 -12.78 -9.93
CA CYS A 73 0.59 -12.16 -9.67
C CYS A 73 1.22 -12.61 -8.34
N SER A 74 2.53 -12.56 -8.26
CA SER A 74 3.28 -12.75 -7.01
C SER A 74 3.42 -11.43 -6.25
N TYR A 75 3.53 -11.51 -4.92
CA TYR A 75 3.93 -10.37 -4.08
C TYR A 75 5.29 -10.53 -3.41
N LYS A 76 5.75 -9.49 -2.73
CA LYS A 76 6.77 -9.57 -1.69
C LYS A 76 6.46 -8.51 -0.63
N VAL A 77 6.86 -8.77 0.63
CA VAL A 77 6.90 -7.73 1.65
C VAL A 77 8.08 -6.81 1.30
N ASN A 78 7.82 -5.52 1.14
CA ASN A 78 8.83 -4.55 0.73
C ASN A 78 8.73 -3.23 1.50
N ASN A 79 9.21 -3.24 2.74
CA ASN A 79 9.33 -2.06 3.59
C ASN A 79 10.59 -1.24 3.25
N HIS A 80 10.78 -0.92 1.96
CA HIS A 80 12.05 -0.41 1.43
C HIS A 80 12.52 0.91 2.05
N LEU A 81 11.67 1.72 2.71
CA LEU A 81 12.09 2.99 3.32
C LEU A 81 12.31 2.91 4.83
N ASP A 82 12.22 1.73 5.45
CA ASP A 82 12.43 1.58 6.91
C ASP A 82 13.85 1.98 7.35
N HIS A 83 14.82 1.89 6.43
CA HIS A 83 16.19 2.34 6.68
C HIS A 83 16.35 3.88 6.66
N LEU A 84 15.35 4.61 6.14
CA LEU A 84 15.35 6.07 6.03
C LEU A 84 14.36 6.73 6.99
N TYR A 85 13.22 6.08 7.24
CA TYR A 85 12.11 6.63 8.01
C TYR A 85 11.60 5.64 9.05
N LYS A 86 11.36 6.14 10.26
CA LYS A 86 10.69 5.36 11.30
C LYS A 86 9.22 5.13 10.88
N PRO A 87 8.71 3.88 10.84
CA PRO A 87 7.30 3.64 10.57
C PRO A 87 6.44 4.18 11.72
N ARG A 88 5.23 4.61 11.37
CA ARG A 88 4.20 5.01 12.33
C ARG A 88 3.76 3.81 13.18
N PRO A 89 3.15 4.04 14.35
CA PRO A 89 2.53 2.96 15.11
C PRO A 89 1.50 2.19 14.26
N ILE A 90 1.55 0.85 14.30
CA ILE A 90 0.72 -0.04 13.47
C ILE A 90 -0.76 0.33 13.54
N HIS A 91 -1.27 0.60 14.75
CA HIS A 91 -2.68 0.95 14.96
C HIS A 91 -3.08 2.23 14.20
N GLU A 92 -2.19 3.22 14.11
CA GLU A 92 -2.44 4.45 13.37
C GLU A 92 -2.46 4.21 11.86
N MET A 93 -1.52 3.40 11.34
CA MET A 93 -1.46 3.06 9.92
C MET A 93 -2.76 2.39 9.47
N ILE A 94 -3.22 1.43 10.26
CA ILE A 94 -4.45 0.67 10.01
C ILE A 94 -5.68 1.56 10.15
N SER A 95 -5.77 2.41 11.18
CA SER A 95 -6.90 3.35 11.35
C SER A 95 -6.98 4.33 10.18
N SER A 96 -5.86 4.98 9.83
CA SER A 96 -5.78 5.87 8.67
C SER A 96 -6.15 5.16 7.37
N GLY A 97 -5.69 3.92 7.17
CA GLY A 97 -6.06 3.11 6.00
C GLY A 97 -7.57 2.86 5.93
N LYS A 98 -8.20 2.47 7.05
CA LYS A 98 -9.65 2.27 7.15
C LYS A 98 -10.44 3.54 6.85
N GLU A 99 -10.00 4.69 7.36
CA GLU A 99 -10.62 6.00 7.12
C GLU A 99 -10.54 6.45 5.66
N MET A 100 -9.59 5.90 4.89
CA MET A 100 -9.43 6.21 3.47
C MET A 100 -10.30 5.33 2.57
N VAL A 101 -10.78 4.18 3.04
CA VAL A 101 -11.60 3.25 2.23
C VAL A 101 -12.83 3.96 1.67
N GLY A 102 -13.07 3.78 0.37
CA GLY A 102 -14.18 4.39 -0.38
C GLY A 102 -13.87 5.80 -0.91
N LYS A 103 -12.80 6.46 -0.48
CA LYS A 103 -12.41 7.76 -1.03
C LYS A 103 -11.85 7.60 -2.44
N LYS A 104 -12.21 8.55 -3.29
CA LYS A 104 -11.66 8.71 -4.64
C LYS A 104 -10.41 9.58 -4.58
N MET A 105 -9.36 9.16 -5.27
CA MET A 105 -8.11 9.94 -5.42
C MET A 105 -7.80 10.05 -6.90
N GLU A 106 -7.22 11.18 -7.31
CA GLU A 106 -6.70 11.30 -8.68
C GLU A 106 -5.66 10.20 -8.92
N TYR A 107 -5.85 9.48 -10.03
CA TYR A 107 -5.02 8.38 -10.45
C TYR A 107 -4.24 8.84 -11.68
N SER A 108 -3.01 9.31 -11.46
CA SER A 108 -2.05 9.48 -12.54
C SER A 108 -1.54 8.09 -12.93
N VAL A 109 -1.64 7.76 -14.22
CA VAL A 109 -1.44 6.41 -14.81
C VAL A 109 -0.01 5.87 -14.63
N LEU A 110 0.92 6.64 -14.06
CA LEU A 110 2.31 6.23 -13.86
C LEU A 110 2.59 5.95 -12.38
N SER A 111 2.35 4.69 -11.98
CA SER A 111 2.99 3.89 -10.91
C SER A 111 3.20 4.44 -9.49
N ARG A 112 3.20 5.76 -9.27
CA ARG A 112 3.58 6.39 -8.01
C ARG A 112 2.40 6.61 -7.09
N ASN A 113 1.15 6.61 -7.56
CA ASN A 113 0.02 6.98 -6.72
C ASN A 113 -0.30 5.91 -5.66
N CYS A 114 -0.25 4.61 -6.02
CA CYS A 114 -0.48 3.54 -5.06
C CYS A 114 0.69 3.36 -4.08
N GLU A 115 1.94 3.46 -4.57
CA GLU A 115 3.14 3.45 -3.72
C GLU A 115 3.14 4.62 -2.74
N HIS A 116 2.88 5.83 -3.24
CA HIS A 116 2.82 7.04 -2.43
C HIS A 116 1.70 6.95 -1.38
N PHE A 117 0.53 6.45 -1.77
CA PHE A 117 -0.58 6.26 -0.85
C PHE A 117 -0.21 5.36 0.34
N VAL A 118 0.39 4.19 0.10
CA VAL A 118 0.74 3.27 1.20
C VAL A 118 1.97 3.75 1.98
N THR A 119 2.88 4.47 1.32
CA THR A 119 4.03 5.12 1.95
C THR A 119 3.57 6.22 2.92
N ASP A 120 2.59 7.04 2.53
CA ASP A 120 1.98 8.05 3.38
C ASP A 120 1.27 7.41 4.59
N LEU A 121 0.63 6.25 4.40
CA LEU A 121 0.04 5.50 5.52
C LEU A 121 1.13 5.00 6.49
N ARG A 122 2.23 4.45 5.96
CA ARG A 122 3.29 3.83 6.77
C ARG A 122 4.21 4.82 7.47
N TYR A 123 4.65 5.86 6.77
CA TYR A 123 5.66 6.79 7.26
C TYR A 123 5.09 8.18 7.57
N GLY A 124 3.81 8.43 7.24
CA GLY A 124 3.20 9.75 7.30
C GLY A 124 3.47 10.58 6.05
N LYS A 125 2.64 11.60 5.82
CA LYS A 125 2.86 12.57 4.72
C LYS A 125 4.21 13.24 4.89
N ALA A 126 4.99 13.35 3.81
CA ALA A 126 6.31 14.01 3.80
C ALA A 126 6.32 15.45 4.36
N CYS A 127 5.15 16.10 4.48
CA CYS A 127 5.01 17.41 5.12
C CYS A 127 5.29 17.44 6.64
N SER A 128 5.32 16.32 7.35
CA SER A 128 5.64 16.30 8.79
C SER A 128 7.14 16.11 9.11
N ARG A 129 8.01 15.94 8.10
CA ARG A 129 9.48 15.89 8.26
C ARG A 129 10.16 17.27 8.37
N LYS A 130 9.43 18.33 8.71
CA LYS A 130 9.99 19.68 8.88
C LYS A 130 10.42 20.06 10.31
N VAL A 131 10.60 19.11 11.22
CA VAL A 131 11.19 19.40 12.54
C VAL A 131 12.14 18.27 12.96
N MET A 132 13.42 18.43 12.64
CA MET A 132 14.57 18.18 13.54
C MET A 132 15.88 18.19 12.73
N SER A 133 16.37 19.40 12.49
CA SER A 133 17.78 19.73 12.26
C SER A 133 17.85 21.20 12.72
N SER A 134 18.13 21.48 13.98
CA SER A 134 19.46 21.39 14.57
C SER A 134 19.45 20.95 16.04
N VAL A 135 20.35 20.02 16.32
CA VAL A 135 20.90 19.66 17.64
C VAL A 135 21.79 20.79 18.15
N GLY A 136 21.81 21.02 19.47
CA GLY A 136 23.00 21.50 20.19
C GLY A 136 22.84 22.80 20.98
N ALA A 137 22.52 22.65 22.26
CA ALA A 137 22.58 23.66 23.33
C ALA A 137 24.04 23.98 23.76
N PRO A 138 24.31 24.54 24.95
CA PRO A 138 24.00 25.86 25.52
C PRO A 138 25.30 26.67 25.80
N SER A 139 25.20 27.94 26.17
CA SER A 139 26.25 28.58 26.99
C SER A 139 25.73 29.83 27.70
N LEU A 140 26.23 30.00 28.93
CA LEU A 140 25.90 30.96 29.99
C LEU A 140 25.66 32.40 29.56
#